data_AF-A0A7S4BSU5-F1
#
_entry.id   AF-A0A7S4BSU5-F1
#
_cell.length_a   1.000
_cell.length_b   1.000
_cell.length_c   1.000
_cell.angle_alpha   90.00
_cell.angle_beta   90.00
_cell.angle_gamma   90.00
#
_symmetry.space_group_name_H-M   'P 1'
#
loop_
_entity.id
_entity.type
_entity.pdbx_description
1 polymer ?
#
loop_
_entity_poly.entity_id
_entity_poly.type
_entity_poly.pdbx_seq_one_letter_code
_entity_poly.pdbx_strand_id
1 'polypeptide(L)'
;MAPSEQSGYMKMLSGASGEPPPTLAKILEASKPLVRPLLALFDILAPIIAQGFEFGYAMYVKLPVDLFTALMGAGLCFCGGAYCASIAAVEAFRQCGWETTKAAILDVYAEFQRVKAAHDADEKKDADGDGVADVKRLTSSQLLQRKAALVAISIKDPEKLATALGGIWSAWLGVQGILRFEFAKTITLAISMADMVTPGVMRVGVPTLAHVVPPKYHHWVSTYPRQHALPMAIRVARAASAGDAVRKRRGSGGFILRKARWRG
;
A
#
# COMPACT_ATOMS: atom_id res chain seq x y z
N MET A 1 21.72 -7.70 -0.47
CA MET A 1 22.74 -7.05 0.39
C MET A 1 23.48 -8.17 1.11
N ALA A 2 24.82 -8.15 1.10
CA ALA A 2 25.61 -9.31 1.52
C ALA A 2 25.61 -9.47 3.06
N PRO A 3 25.64 -10.70 3.60
CA PRO A 3 25.66 -10.94 5.05
C PRO A 3 26.86 -10.32 5.79
N SER A 4 27.95 -9.98 5.07
CA SER A 4 29.11 -9.26 5.62
C SER A 4 28.85 -7.79 5.91
N GLU A 5 27.96 -7.13 5.16
CA GLU A 5 27.58 -5.73 5.39
C GLU A 5 26.71 -5.58 6.65
N GLN A 6 25.91 -6.61 6.96
CA GLN A 6 25.00 -6.69 8.11
C GLN A 6 25.73 -6.56 9.46
N SER A 7 26.91 -7.19 9.59
CA SER A 7 27.78 -7.07 10.77
C SER A 7 28.29 -5.64 10.99
N GLY A 8 28.51 -4.89 9.90
CA GLY A 8 29.03 -3.53 9.92
C GLY A 8 28.02 -2.52 10.46
N TYR A 9 26.77 -2.55 9.98
CA TYR A 9 25.73 -1.60 10.41
C TYR A 9 25.29 -1.79 11.86
N MET A 10 25.18 -3.04 12.33
CA MET A 10 24.89 -3.33 13.74
C MET A 10 26.03 -2.89 14.66
N LYS A 11 27.29 -3.04 14.23
CA LYS A 11 28.46 -2.50 14.93
C LYS A 11 28.47 -0.97 14.93
N MET A 12 28.09 -0.30 13.83
CA MET A 12 27.99 1.17 13.75
C MET A 12 26.97 1.72 14.75
N LEU A 13 25.80 1.10 14.86
CA LEU A 13 24.73 1.53 15.77
C LEU A 13 25.05 1.29 17.25
N SER A 14 25.76 0.21 17.58
CA SER A 14 26.19 -0.03 18.97
C SER A 14 27.27 0.94 19.42
N GLY A 15 28.19 1.34 18.53
CA GLY A 15 29.27 2.27 18.87
C GLY A 15 28.99 3.75 18.60
N ALA A 16 27.92 4.12 17.88
CA ALA A 16 27.39 5.50 17.77
C ALA A 16 26.90 6.10 19.11
N SER A 17 27.02 5.36 20.21
CA SER A 17 26.83 5.87 21.58
C SER A 17 28.01 6.76 22.05
N GLY A 18 29.11 6.86 21.29
CA GLY A 18 30.24 7.75 21.57
C GLY A 18 30.14 9.10 20.83
N GLU A 19 29.86 10.15 21.59
CA GLU A 19 29.94 11.61 21.33
C GLU A 19 29.35 12.20 20.03
N PRO A 20 28.01 12.34 19.95
CA PRO A 20 27.35 13.41 19.21
C PRO A 20 27.17 14.68 20.09
N PRO A 21 26.96 15.88 19.49
CA PRO A 21 26.72 17.11 20.26
C PRO A 21 25.55 16.94 21.24
N PRO A 22 25.56 17.62 22.41
CA PRO A 22 24.75 17.25 23.58
C PRO A 22 23.23 17.20 23.35
N THR A 23 22.73 17.92 22.34
CA THR A 23 21.33 17.89 21.90
C THR A 23 20.99 16.67 21.03
N LEU A 24 21.88 16.24 20.14
CA LEU A 24 21.68 15.05 19.31
C LEU A 24 21.87 13.76 20.11
N ALA A 25 22.76 13.76 21.11
CA ALA A 25 22.93 12.62 22.02
C ALA A 25 21.63 12.24 22.74
N LYS A 26 20.89 13.24 23.24
CA LYS A 26 19.59 13.02 23.91
C LYS A 26 18.51 12.49 22.95
N ILE A 27 18.45 13.01 21.73
CA ILE A 27 17.48 12.57 20.72
C ILE A 27 17.83 11.15 20.21
N LEU A 28 19.11 10.84 20.07
CA LEU A 28 19.59 9.53 19.66
C LEU A 28 19.33 8.48 20.74
N GLU A 29 19.66 8.76 22.01
CA GLU A 29 19.33 7.92 23.16
C GLU A 29 17.81 7.67 23.25
N ALA A 30 16.99 8.70 23.05
CA ALA A 30 15.53 8.57 23.06
C ALA A 30 14.96 7.77 21.87
N SER A 31 15.66 7.76 20.72
CA SER A 31 15.22 7.07 19.49
C SER A 31 15.80 5.66 19.32
N LYS A 32 16.85 5.29 20.06
CA LYS A 32 17.42 3.92 20.11
C LYS A 32 16.39 2.79 20.21
N PRO A 33 15.37 2.84 21.10
CA PRO A 33 14.38 1.77 21.19
C PRO A 33 13.46 1.68 19.97
N LEU A 34 13.32 2.76 19.18
CA LEU A 34 12.49 2.81 17.99
C LEU A 34 13.24 2.40 16.72
N VAL A 35 14.52 2.77 16.61
CA VAL A 35 15.34 2.51 15.41
C VAL A 35 15.70 1.03 15.27
N ARG A 36 15.97 0.33 16.40
CA ARG A 36 16.31 -1.11 16.41
C ARG A 36 15.22 -2.00 15.78
N PRO A 37 13.94 -1.94 16.19
CA PRO A 37 12.90 -2.75 15.57
C PRO A 37 12.63 -2.34 14.12
N LEU A 38 12.81 -1.07 13.77
CA LEU A 38 12.55 -0.56 12.42
C LEU A 38 13.59 -1.08 11.41
N LEU A 39 14.86 -1.18 11.81
CA LEU A 39 15.90 -1.81 11.00
C LEU A 39 15.72 -3.33 10.92
N ALA A 40 15.40 -4.00 12.03
CA ALA A 40 15.09 -5.42 12.01
C ALA A 40 13.89 -5.74 11.10
N LEU A 41 12.89 -4.86 11.06
CA LEU A 41 11.76 -4.97 10.15
C LEU A 41 12.22 -4.82 8.69
N PHE A 42 13.10 -3.86 8.40
CA PHE A 42 13.66 -3.66 7.06
C PHE A 42 14.51 -4.86 6.61
N ASP A 43 15.27 -5.47 7.51
CA ASP A 43 16.08 -6.67 7.26
C ASP A 43 15.23 -7.91 6.96
N ILE A 44 14.03 -7.99 7.53
CA ILE A 44 13.06 -9.05 7.22
C ILE A 44 12.34 -8.73 5.91
N LEU A 45 11.95 -7.47 5.67
CA LEU A 45 11.19 -7.08 4.48
C LEU A 45 12.02 -7.12 3.20
N ALA A 46 13.27 -6.66 3.25
CA ALA A 46 14.14 -6.55 2.09
C ALA A 46 14.34 -7.87 1.32
N PRO A 47 14.67 -9.01 1.96
CA PRO A 47 14.79 -10.29 1.25
C PRO A 47 13.44 -10.80 0.75
N ILE A 48 12.34 -10.56 1.48
CA ILE A 48 11.00 -10.95 1.04
C ILE A 48 10.59 -10.19 -0.22
N ILE A 49 10.85 -8.89 -0.27
CA ILE A 49 10.58 -8.05 -1.44
C ILE A 49 11.47 -8.49 -2.61
N ALA A 50 12.77 -8.72 -2.37
CA ALA A 50 13.70 -9.15 -3.41
C ALA A 50 13.31 -10.53 -3.98
N GLN A 51 13.03 -11.51 -3.13
CA GLN A 51 12.56 -12.84 -3.54
C GLN A 51 11.21 -12.75 -4.26
N GLY A 52 10.31 -11.89 -3.81
CA GLY A 52 9.03 -11.64 -4.48
C GLY A 52 9.20 -11.05 -5.87
N PHE A 53 10.13 -10.10 -6.04
CA PHE A 53 10.47 -9.51 -7.34
C PHE A 53 11.15 -10.51 -8.27
N GLU A 54 12.12 -11.28 -7.78
CA GLU A 54 12.79 -12.32 -8.56
C GLU A 54 11.81 -13.43 -8.97
N PHE A 55 10.94 -13.86 -8.05
CA PHE A 55 9.88 -14.82 -8.34
C PHE A 55 8.87 -14.28 -9.36
N GLY A 56 8.42 -13.04 -9.18
CA GLY A 56 7.49 -12.37 -10.11
C GLY A 56 8.09 -12.19 -11.50
N TYR A 57 9.36 -11.80 -11.59
CA TYR A 57 10.08 -11.66 -12.84
C TYR A 57 10.33 -13.02 -13.52
N ALA A 58 10.74 -14.03 -12.76
CA ALA A 58 10.93 -15.39 -13.26
C ALA A 58 9.62 -15.99 -13.78
N MET A 59 8.51 -15.75 -13.08
CA MET A 59 7.16 -16.11 -13.54
C MET A 59 6.79 -15.34 -14.80
N TYR A 60 7.03 -14.03 -14.88
CA TYR A 60 6.71 -13.24 -16.07
C TYR A 60 7.45 -13.71 -17.33
N VAL A 61 8.74 -14.06 -17.21
CA VAL A 61 9.56 -14.50 -18.35
C VAL A 61 9.27 -15.94 -18.77
N LYS A 62 8.95 -16.84 -17.81
CA LYS A 62 8.75 -18.27 -18.09
C LYS A 62 7.30 -18.65 -18.42
N LEU A 63 6.32 -17.84 -18.04
CA LEU A 63 4.91 -18.24 -18.14
C LEU A 63 4.24 -17.65 -19.40
N PRO A 64 3.61 -18.47 -20.25
CA PRO A 64 2.81 -17.96 -21.36
C PRO A 64 1.62 -17.16 -20.85
N VAL A 65 1.27 -16.10 -21.58
CA VAL A 65 0.24 -15.10 -21.20
C VAL A 65 -1.10 -15.76 -20.88
N ASP A 66 -1.44 -16.87 -21.53
CA ASP A 66 -2.68 -17.62 -21.29
C ASP A 66 -2.72 -18.30 -19.92
N LEU A 67 -1.59 -18.89 -19.49
CA LEU A 67 -1.48 -19.55 -18.19
C LEU A 67 -1.42 -18.54 -17.04
N PHE A 68 -0.78 -17.38 -17.28
CA PHE A 68 -0.85 -16.25 -16.35
C PHE A 68 -2.30 -15.78 -16.17
N THR A 69 -3.03 -15.60 -17.27
CA THR A 69 -4.44 -15.20 -17.24
C THR A 69 -5.31 -16.24 -16.51
N ALA A 70 -5.05 -17.54 -16.70
CA ALA A 70 -5.73 -18.62 -16.01
C ALA A 70 -5.43 -18.64 -14.49
N LEU A 71 -4.18 -18.43 -14.09
CA LEU A 71 -3.79 -18.34 -12.66
C LEU A 71 -4.35 -17.08 -12.00
N MET A 72 -4.38 -15.95 -12.70
CA MET A 72 -5.06 -14.74 -12.24
C MET A 72 -6.56 -14.99 -12.04
N GLY A 73 -7.21 -15.70 -12.98
CA GLY A 73 -8.61 -16.13 -12.86
C GLY A 73 -8.85 -17.10 -11.70
N ALA A 74 -7.95 -18.06 -11.49
CA ALA A 74 -8.01 -18.98 -10.36
C ALA A 74 -7.83 -18.25 -9.02
N GLY A 75 -6.89 -17.31 -8.95
CA GLY A 75 -6.73 -16.40 -7.80
C GLY A 75 -7.98 -15.55 -7.54
N LEU A 76 -8.66 -15.12 -8.61
CA LEU A 76 -9.94 -14.40 -8.54
C LEU A 76 -11.05 -15.26 -7.91
N CYS A 77 -11.10 -16.56 -8.26
CA CYS A 77 -12.06 -17.50 -7.72
C CYS A 77 -11.78 -17.89 -6.26
N PHE A 78 -10.51 -18.04 -5.85
CA PHE A 78 -10.14 -18.45 -4.49
C PHE A 78 -10.01 -17.28 -3.50
N CYS A 79 -9.57 -16.11 -3.95
CA CYS A 79 -9.38 -14.92 -3.10
C CYS A 79 -10.48 -13.87 -3.24
N GLY A 80 -11.47 -14.07 -4.13
CA GLY A 80 -12.75 -13.37 -4.21
C GLY A 80 -12.67 -11.85 -4.10
N GLY A 81 -12.76 -11.32 -2.87
CA GLY A 81 -12.76 -9.88 -2.59
C GLY A 81 -11.39 -9.22 -2.52
N ALA A 82 -10.33 -9.94 -2.15
CA ALA A 82 -8.99 -9.38 -2.02
C ALA A 82 -8.41 -8.97 -3.39
N TYR A 83 -8.79 -9.70 -4.45
CA TYR A 83 -8.36 -9.39 -5.81
C TYR A 83 -9.02 -8.10 -6.33
N CYS A 84 -10.33 -7.94 -6.15
CA CYS A 84 -11.03 -6.70 -6.47
C CYS A 84 -10.46 -5.50 -5.69
N ALA A 85 -10.06 -5.69 -4.42
CA ALA A 85 -9.40 -4.66 -3.63
C ALA A 85 -8.03 -4.28 -4.20
N SER A 86 -7.24 -5.23 -4.69
CA SER A 86 -5.94 -4.96 -5.32
C SER A 86 -6.08 -4.20 -6.64
N ILE A 87 -7.04 -4.56 -7.51
CA ILE A 87 -7.33 -3.82 -8.74
C ILE A 87 -7.83 -2.42 -8.40
N ALA A 88 -8.75 -2.30 -7.43
CA ALA A 88 -9.25 -1.01 -7.00
C ALA A 88 -8.14 -0.13 -6.40
N ALA A 89 -7.17 -0.71 -5.70
CA ALA A 89 -6.00 0.00 -5.19
C ALA A 89 -5.11 0.50 -6.33
N VAL A 90 -4.90 -0.28 -7.38
CA VAL A 90 -4.14 0.14 -8.57
C VAL A 90 -4.87 1.25 -9.34
N GLU A 91 -6.17 1.13 -9.55
CA GLU A 91 -6.99 2.18 -10.19
C GLU A 91 -7.05 3.46 -9.35
N ALA A 92 -7.19 3.32 -8.02
CA ALA A 92 -7.11 4.44 -7.09
C ALA A 92 -5.74 5.11 -7.18
N PHE A 93 -4.65 4.35 -7.23
CA PHE A 93 -3.30 4.89 -7.38
C PHE A 93 -3.11 5.62 -8.73
N ARG A 94 -3.67 5.08 -9.81
CA ARG A 94 -3.72 5.74 -11.12
C ARG A 94 -4.44 7.08 -11.07
N GLN A 95 -5.52 7.18 -10.30
CA GLN A 95 -6.29 8.42 -10.13
C GLN A 95 -5.65 9.41 -9.15
N CYS A 96 -4.95 8.93 -8.11
CA CYS A 96 -4.48 9.77 -7.01
C CYS A 96 -3.11 10.42 -7.25
N GLY A 97 -2.23 9.80 -8.02
CA GLY A 97 -0.86 10.33 -8.10
C GLY A 97 0.17 9.45 -8.81
N TRP A 98 -0.24 8.64 -9.79
CA TRP A 98 0.72 7.83 -10.55
C TRP A 98 1.84 8.67 -11.18
N GLU A 99 1.48 9.74 -11.89
CA GLU A 99 2.46 10.58 -12.58
C GLU A 99 3.41 11.31 -11.61
N THR A 100 2.88 11.82 -10.51
CA THR A 100 3.69 12.50 -9.48
C THR A 100 4.59 11.51 -8.75
N THR A 101 4.10 10.31 -8.43
CA THR A 101 4.89 9.26 -7.77
C THR A 101 5.97 8.72 -8.69
N LYS A 102 5.67 8.53 -9.98
CA LYS A 102 6.64 8.09 -10.98
C LYS A 102 7.78 9.09 -11.10
N ALA A 103 7.47 10.39 -11.21
CA ALA A 103 8.49 11.44 -11.24
C ALA A 103 9.33 11.45 -9.95
N ALA A 104 8.68 11.38 -8.78
CA ALA A 104 9.35 11.32 -7.49
C ALA A 104 10.29 10.11 -7.34
N ILE A 105 9.88 8.92 -7.81
CA ILE A 105 10.71 7.72 -7.79
C ILE A 105 11.94 7.88 -8.68
N LEU A 106 11.79 8.47 -9.87
CA LEU A 106 12.93 8.72 -10.77
C LEU A 106 13.93 9.70 -10.15
N ASP A 107 13.44 10.74 -9.50
CA ASP A 107 14.29 11.70 -8.79
C ASP A 107 15.03 11.06 -7.62
N VAL A 108 14.34 10.25 -6.79
CA VAL A 108 14.97 9.50 -5.68
C VAL A 108 16.01 8.51 -6.22
N TYR A 109 15.71 7.82 -7.32
CA TYR A 109 16.63 6.86 -7.93
C TYR A 109 17.90 7.53 -8.47
N ALA A 110 17.76 8.72 -9.08
CA ALA A 110 18.90 9.49 -9.57
C ALA A 110 19.83 9.93 -8.42
N GLU A 111 19.28 10.41 -7.31
CA GLU A 111 20.08 10.74 -6.12
C GLU A 111 20.72 9.48 -5.49
N PHE A 112 19.97 8.38 -5.41
CA PHE A 112 20.48 7.12 -4.88
C PHE A 112 21.68 6.58 -5.66
N GLN A 113 21.65 6.66 -7.00
CA GLN A 113 22.78 6.27 -7.85
C GLN A 113 24.04 7.09 -7.55
N ARG A 114 23.90 8.39 -7.24
CA ARG A 114 25.03 9.25 -6.88
C ARG A 114 25.60 8.92 -5.50
N VAL A 115 24.71 8.74 -4.52
CA VAL A 115 25.10 8.29 -3.17
C VAL A 115 25.84 6.96 -3.26
N LYS A 116 25.34 6.03 -4.07
CA LYS A 116 25.98 4.73 -4.29
C LYS A 116 27.36 4.86 -4.94
N ALA A 117 27.48 5.67 -5.99
CA ALA A 117 28.77 5.90 -6.64
C ALA A 117 29.79 6.56 -5.70
N ALA A 118 29.35 7.54 -4.89
CA ALA A 118 30.19 8.17 -3.87
C ALA A 118 30.55 7.17 -2.75
N HIS A 119 29.62 6.29 -2.38
CA HIS A 119 29.86 5.26 -1.39
C HIS A 119 30.90 4.24 -1.87
N ASP A 120 30.74 3.73 -3.09
CA ASP A 120 31.66 2.78 -3.72
C ASP A 120 33.05 3.39 -3.93
N ALA A 121 33.14 4.71 -4.12
CA ALA A 121 34.42 5.44 -4.21
C ALA A 121 35.09 5.60 -2.84
N ASP A 122 34.33 5.90 -1.78
CA ASP A 122 34.86 6.03 -0.42
C ASP A 122 35.29 4.68 0.16
N GLU A 123 34.62 3.57 -0.18
CA GLU A 123 35.04 2.23 0.24
C GLU A 123 36.35 1.76 -0.41
N LYS A 124 36.79 2.39 -1.50
CA LYS A 124 38.05 2.09 -2.20
C LYS A 124 39.19 3.01 -1.80
N LYS A 125 38.92 4.07 -1.04
CA LYS A 125 39.93 5.04 -0.64
C LYS A 125 40.77 4.47 0.50
N ASP A 126 42.06 4.32 0.22
CA ASP A 126 43.12 3.99 1.17
C ASP A 126 44.07 5.20 1.17
N ALA A 127 43.83 6.13 2.09
CA ALA A 127 44.61 7.37 2.18
C ALA A 127 46.00 7.14 2.79
N ASP A 128 46.15 6.03 3.51
CA ASP A 128 47.31 5.72 4.36
C ASP A 128 48.28 4.75 3.66
N GLY A 129 47.86 4.17 2.52
CA GLY A 129 48.70 3.36 1.62
C GLY A 129 49.06 1.98 2.19
N ASP A 130 48.25 1.47 3.12
CA ASP A 130 48.56 0.28 3.91
C ASP A 130 47.85 -0.99 3.43
N GLY A 131 47.08 -0.90 2.34
CA GLY A 131 46.37 -2.01 1.72
C GLY A 131 45.02 -2.33 2.36
N VAL A 132 44.56 -1.56 3.35
CA VAL A 132 43.26 -1.72 4.01
C VAL A 132 42.49 -0.41 3.94
N ALA A 133 41.32 -0.43 3.27
CA ALA A 133 40.46 0.75 3.17
C ALA A 133 40.15 1.40 4.53
N ASP A 134 40.24 2.74 4.60
CA ASP A 134 40.07 3.54 5.83
C ASP A 134 38.75 3.20 6.57
N VAL A 135 37.72 2.84 5.81
CA VAL A 135 36.37 2.47 6.26
C VAL A 135 36.37 1.24 7.18
N LYS A 136 37.40 0.38 7.14
CA LYS A 136 37.49 -0.81 8.00
C LYS A 136 38.18 -0.54 9.34
N ARG A 137 38.88 0.58 9.47
CA ARG A 137 39.69 0.93 10.66
C ARG A 137 39.02 1.92 11.60
N LEU A 138 38.05 2.67 11.10
CA LEU A 138 37.30 3.65 11.88
C LEU A 138 36.45 2.98 12.98
N THR A 139 36.33 3.66 14.11
CA THR A 139 35.38 3.26 15.15
C THR A 139 33.95 3.39 14.66
N SER A 140 33.06 2.55 15.17
CA SER A 140 31.63 2.51 14.83
C SER A 140 30.90 3.87 14.81
N SER A 141 31.20 4.77 15.76
CA SER A 141 30.63 6.13 15.79
C SER A 141 31.16 7.01 14.68
N GLN A 142 32.48 6.99 14.46
CA GLN A 142 33.14 7.75 13.40
C GLN A 142 32.73 7.26 12.01
N LEU A 143 32.44 5.96 11.86
CA LEU A 143 31.88 5.39 10.65
C LEU A 143 30.49 5.90 10.33
N LEU A 144 29.62 5.99 11.34
CA LEU A 144 28.28 6.53 11.16
C LEU A 144 28.35 8.01 10.76
N GLN A 145 29.20 8.80 11.42
CA GLN A 145 29.40 10.21 11.09
C GLN A 145 29.98 10.39 9.67
N ARG A 146 30.97 9.59 9.28
CA ARG A 146 31.56 9.63 7.92
C ARG A 146 30.54 9.23 6.85
N LYS A 147 29.78 8.15 7.06
CA LYS A 147 28.74 7.73 6.10
C LYS A 147 27.58 8.73 6.05
N ALA A 148 27.15 9.30 7.18
CA ALA A 148 26.14 10.35 7.21
C ALA A 148 26.62 11.65 6.53
N ALA A 149 27.87 12.05 6.76
CA ALA A 149 28.49 13.18 6.08
C ALA A 149 28.62 12.93 4.58
N LEU A 150 29.01 11.72 4.17
CA LEU A 150 29.09 11.35 2.76
C LEU A 150 27.72 11.42 2.09
N VAL A 151 26.67 10.91 2.73
CA VAL A 151 25.28 11.04 2.22
C VAL A 151 24.89 12.52 2.13
N ALA A 152 25.16 13.32 3.15
CA ALA A 152 24.82 14.75 3.16
C ALA A 152 25.56 15.55 2.07
N ILE A 153 26.81 15.20 1.76
CA ILE A 153 27.62 15.88 0.74
C ILE A 153 27.30 15.37 -0.67
N SER A 154 26.94 14.10 -0.81
CA SER A 154 26.65 13.48 -2.13
C SER A 154 25.26 13.79 -2.66
N ILE A 155 24.31 14.18 -1.80
CA ILE A 155 22.99 14.65 -2.21
C ILE A 155 23.13 16.07 -2.77
N LYS A 156 22.73 16.25 -4.03
CA LYS A 156 22.84 17.56 -4.71
C LYS A 156 21.75 18.54 -4.27
N ASP A 157 20.50 18.05 -4.22
CA ASP A 157 19.32 18.87 -3.95
C ASP A 157 18.47 18.25 -2.81
N PRO A 158 18.74 18.60 -1.54
CA PRO A 158 18.05 18.00 -0.39
C PRO A 158 16.56 18.34 -0.35
N GLU A 159 16.17 19.56 -0.77
CA GLU A 159 14.75 19.93 -0.83
C GLU A 159 13.99 19.09 -1.86
N LYS A 160 14.58 18.86 -3.03
CA LYS A 160 13.97 18.05 -4.08
C LYS A 160 13.75 16.61 -3.62
N LEU A 161 14.72 16.04 -2.91
CA LEU A 161 14.61 14.71 -2.32
C LEU A 161 13.51 14.66 -1.24
N ALA A 162 13.44 15.66 -0.37
CA ALA A 162 12.40 15.76 0.67
C ALA A 162 11.00 15.89 0.06
N THR A 163 10.84 16.72 -0.98
CA THR A 163 9.58 16.85 -1.73
C THR A 163 9.21 15.55 -2.44
N ALA A 164 10.16 14.84 -3.05
CA ALA A 164 9.91 13.57 -3.71
C ALA A 164 9.45 12.49 -2.71
N LEU A 165 10.11 12.37 -1.57
CA LEU A 165 9.71 11.46 -0.48
C LEU A 165 8.34 11.84 0.10
N GLY A 166 8.10 13.13 0.31
CA GLY A 166 6.80 13.65 0.73
C GLY A 166 5.71 13.28 -0.28
N GLY A 167 5.97 13.43 -1.58
CA GLY A 167 5.06 13.05 -2.66
C GLY A 167 4.72 11.57 -2.67
N ILE A 168 5.71 10.69 -2.48
CA ILE A 168 5.50 9.23 -2.37
C ILE A 168 4.62 8.91 -1.15
N TRP A 169 4.90 9.53 0.00
CA TRP A 169 4.13 9.32 1.22
C TRP A 169 2.69 9.82 1.10
N SER A 170 2.50 11.01 0.52
CA SER A 170 1.18 11.57 0.24
C SER A 170 0.39 10.72 -0.74
N ALA A 171 1.03 10.16 -1.78
CA ALA A 171 0.37 9.25 -2.71
C ALA A 171 -0.07 7.95 -2.03
N TRP A 172 0.76 7.39 -1.16
CA TRP A 172 0.39 6.23 -0.33
C TRP A 172 -0.82 6.52 0.55
N LEU A 173 -0.80 7.64 1.28
CA LEU A 173 -1.93 8.06 2.12
C LEU A 173 -3.19 8.36 1.28
N GLY A 174 -3.02 8.89 0.07
CA GLY A 174 -4.11 9.12 -0.89
C GLY A 174 -4.83 7.82 -1.26
N VAL A 175 -4.08 6.76 -1.58
CA VAL A 175 -4.65 5.43 -1.87
C VAL A 175 -5.41 4.86 -0.68
N GLN A 176 -4.83 4.96 0.52
CA GLN A 176 -5.50 4.53 1.76
C GLN A 176 -6.80 5.33 2.00
N GLY A 177 -6.79 6.62 1.68
CA GLY A 177 -7.94 7.51 1.74
C GLY A 177 -9.06 7.11 0.78
N ILE A 178 -8.75 6.93 -0.51
CA ILE A 178 -9.74 6.51 -1.52
C ILE A 178 -10.38 5.18 -1.15
N LEU A 179 -9.58 4.20 -0.75
CA LEU A 179 -10.09 2.86 -0.46
C LEU A 179 -11.09 2.89 0.71
N ARG A 180 -10.78 3.66 1.76
CA ARG A 180 -11.70 3.86 2.90
C ARG A 180 -12.93 4.68 2.51
N PHE A 181 -12.78 5.67 1.64
CA PHE A 181 -13.89 6.48 1.15
C PHE A 181 -14.91 5.66 0.36
N GLU A 182 -14.46 4.76 -0.51
CA GLU A 182 -15.36 3.87 -1.27
C GLU A 182 -16.10 2.87 -0.37
N PHE A 183 -15.44 2.33 0.66
CA PHE A 183 -16.12 1.50 1.65
C PHE A 183 -17.16 2.30 2.45
N ALA A 184 -16.80 3.49 2.92
CA ALA A 184 -17.71 4.37 3.64
C ALA A 184 -18.93 4.75 2.79
N LYS A 185 -18.71 5.13 1.53
CA LYS A 185 -19.78 5.46 0.58
C LYS A 185 -20.74 4.29 0.36
N THR A 186 -20.21 3.08 0.22
CA THR A 186 -21.01 1.86 0.04
C THR A 186 -21.86 1.57 1.28
N ILE A 187 -21.29 1.71 2.47
CA ILE A 187 -22.00 1.50 3.74
C ILE A 187 -23.11 2.54 3.91
N THR A 188 -22.81 3.83 3.70
CA THR A 188 -23.79 4.91 3.82
C THR A 188 -24.96 4.71 2.85
N LEU A 189 -24.68 4.33 1.59
CA LEU A 189 -25.72 4.04 0.61
C LEU A 189 -26.61 2.86 1.06
N ALA A 190 -26.00 1.80 1.60
CA ALA A 190 -26.73 0.64 2.10
C ALA A 190 -27.63 0.99 3.29
N ILE A 191 -27.16 1.84 4.21
CA ILE A 191 -27.96 2.33 5.34
C ILE A 191 -29.14 3.17 4.83
N SER A 192 -28.90 4.12 3.92
CA SER A 192 -29.99 4.93 3.35
C SER A 192 -31.05 4.08 2.64
N MET A 193 -30.63 3.05 1.90
CA MET A 193 -31.57 2.10 1.29
C MET A 193 -32.33 1.29 2.33
N ALA A 194 -31.69 0.86 3.42
CA ALA A 194 -32.35 0.14 4.50
C ALA A 194 -33.40 1.02 5.20
N ASP A 195 -33.12 2.30 5.42
CA ASP A 195 -34.07 3.25 6.01
C ASP A 195 -35.29 3.46 5.10
N MET A 196 -35.11 3.44 3.77
CA MET A 196 -36.24 3.52 2.83
C MET A 196 -37.08 2.24 2.80
N VAL A 197 -36.47 1.06 2.98
CA VAL A 197 -37.16 -0.23 2.95
C VAL A 197 -37.86 -0.54 4.28
N THR A 198 -37.33 -0.04 5.40
CA THR A 198 -37.82 -0.33 6.75
C THR A 198 -39.33 -0.04 6.94
N PRO A 199 -39.90 1.10 6.52
CA PRO A 199 -41.33 1.36 6.66
C PRO A 199 -42.22 0.36 5.92
N GLY A 200 -41.81 -0.09 4.73
CA GLY A 200 -42.52 -1.10 3.94
C GLY A 200 -42.50 -2.46 4.62
N VAL A 201 -41.33 -2.88 5.10
CA VAL A 201 -41.16 -4.14 5.85
C VAL A 201 -41.93 -4.11 7.16
N MET A 202 -41.94 -2.98 7.88
CA MET A 202 -42.69 -2.83 9.13
C MET A 202 -44.21 -2.87 8.90
N ARG A 203 -44.71 -2.25 7.82
CA ARG A 203 -46.14 -2.26 7.49
C ARG A 203 -46.68 -3.66 7.19
N VAL A 204 -45.89 -4.51 6.54
CA VAL A 204 -46.30 -5.87 6.17
C VAL A 204 -45.90 -6.90 7.23
N GLY A 205 -44.68 -6.81 7.76
CA GLY A 205 -44.10 -7.82 8.64
C GLY A 205 -44.65 -7.84 10.06
N VAL A 206 -44.97 -6.66 10.63
CA VAL A 206 -45.54 -6.55 11.99
C VAL A 206 -46.91 -7.24 12.12
N PRO A 207 -47.91 -6.99 11.26
CA PRO A 207 -49.22 -7.63 11.40
C PRO A 207 -49.17 -9.14 11.14
N THR A 208 -48.29 -9.61 10.25
CA THR A 208 -48.10 -11.05 10.00
C THR A 208 -47.44 -11.76 11.18
N LEU A 209 -46.41 -11.17 11.81
CA LEU A 209 -45.79 -11.77 12.98
C LEU A 209 -46.72 -11.73 14.21
N ALA A 210 -47.51 -10.67 14.36
CA ALA A 210 -48.45 -10.54 15.49
C ALA A 210 -49.52 -11.66 15.52
N HIS A 211 -49.88 -12.23 14.36
CA HIS A 211 -50.83 -13.35 14.27
C HIS A 211 -50.21 -14.71 14.60
N VAL A 212 -48.90 -14.88 14.38
CA VAL A 212 -48.21 -16.17 14.54
C VAL A 212 -47.55 -16.29 15.92
N VAL A 213 -47.18 -15.16 16.52
CA VAL A 213 -46.37 -15.13 17.74
C VAL A 213 -47.26 -14.94 19.00
N PRO A 214 -47.08 -15.76 20.05
CA PRO A 214 -47.81 -15.61 21.30
C PRO A 214 -47.61 -14.25 21.98
N PRO A 215 -48.59 -13.72 22.75
CA PRO A 215 -48.56 -12.38 23.34
C PRO A 215 -47.32 -12.08 24.19
N LYS A 216 -46.75 -13.12 24.83
CA LYS A 216 -45.54 -13.03 25.66
C LYS A 216 -44.31 -12.52 24.90
N TYR A 217 -44.25 -12.69 23.58
CA TYR A 217 -43.11 -12.34 22.73
C TYR A 217 -43.37 -11.12 21.83
N HIS A 218 -44.49 -10.42 22.00
CA HIS A 218 -44.86 -9.26 21.15
C HIS A 218 -43.84 -8.11 21.22
N HIS A 219 -43.04 -8.02 22.28
CA HIS A 219 -41.94 -7.06 22.38
C HIS A 219 -40.81 -7.27 21.35
N TRP A 220 -40.67 -8.47 20.75
CA TRP A 220 -39.71 -8.74 19.67
C TRP A 220 -40.29 -8.56 18.26
N VAL A 221 -41.61 -8.39 18.13
CA VAL A 221 -42.31 -8.34 16.83
C VAL A 221 -41.93 -7.12 16.01
N SER A 222 -41.50 -6.03 16.65
CA SER A 222 -40.98 -4.83 15.98
C SER A 222 -39.46 -4.89 15.70
N THR A 223 -38.73 -5.68 16.48
CA THR A 223 -37.26 -5.80 16.41
C THR A 223 -36.83 -6.73 15.28
N TYR A 224 -37.54 -7.85 15.11
CA TYR A 224 -37.18 -8.88 14.13
C TYR A 224 -37.28 -8.38 12.67
N PRO A 225 -38.39 -7.75 12.22
CA PRO A 225 -38.49 -7.24 10.84
C PRO A 225 -37.47 -6.12 10.56
N ARG A 226 -37.15 -5.31 11.58
CA ARG A 226 -36.13 -4.25 11.50
C ARG A 226 -34.73 -4.83 11.32
N GLN A 227 -34.38 -5.90 12.03
CA GLN A 227 -33.08 -6.57 11.88
C GLN A 227 -32.89 -7.21 10.49
N HIS A 228 -33.97 -7.68 9.87
CA HIS A 228 -33.92 -8.28 8.54
C HIS A 228 -34.03 -7.28 7.37
N ALA A 229 -34.43 -6.03 7.61
CA ALA A 229 -34.53 -5.00 6.58
C ALA A 229 -33.17 -4.62 5.97
N LEU A 230 -32.12 -4.49 6.79
CA LEU A 230 -30.77 -4.13 6.36
C LEU A 230 -30.13 -5.17 5.40
N PRO A 231 -30.11 -6.48 5.71
CA PRO A 231 -29.60 -7.48 4.77
C PRO A 231 -30.45 -7.62 3.49
N MET A 232 -31.77 -7.37 3.56
CA MET A 232 -32.62 -7.34 2.36
C MET A 232 -32.28 -6.15 1.45
N ALA A 233 -32.10 -4.96 2.04
CA ALA A 233 -31.69 -3.76 1.30
C ALA A 233 -30.31 -3.94 0.65
N ILE A 234 -29.34 -4.55 1.33
CA ILE A 234 -28.02 -4.86 0.77
C ILE A 234 -28.13 -5.81 -0.44
N ARG A 235 -29.00 -6.82 -0.37
CA ARG A 235 -29.24 -7.75 -1.49
C ARG A 235 -29.87 -7.05 -2.70
N VAL A 236 -30.85 -6.17 -2.47
CA VAL A 236 -31.50 -5.38 -3.52
C VAL A 236 -30.52 -4.35 -4.12
N ALA A 237 -29.73 -3.67 -3.29
CA ALA A 237 -28.70 -2.72 -3.72
C ALA A 237 -27.65 -3.38 -4.62
N ARG A 238 -27.19 -4.59 -4.25
CA ARG A 238 -26.26 -5.38 -5.07
C ARG A 238 -26.89 -5.86 -6.37
N ALA A 239 -28.16 -6.24 -6.36
CA ALA A 239 -28.88 -6.62 -7.58
C ALA A 239 -29.06 -5.42 -8.52
N ALA A 240 -29.36 -4.24 -7.98
CA ALA A 240 -29.51 -3.00 -8.75
C ALA A 240 -28.17 -2.54 -9.36
N SER A 241 -27.08 -2.54 -8.58
CA SER A 241 -25.76 -2.15 -9.08
C SER A 241 -25.19 -3.14 -10.10
N ALA A 242 -25.47 -4.43 -9.94
CA ALA A 242 -25.15 -5.44 -10.96
C ALA A 242 -25.96 -5.22 -12.26
N GLY A 243 -27.24 -4.88 -12.14
CA GLY A 243 -28.10 -4.54 -13.28
C GLY A 243 -27.63 -3.32 -14.07
N ASP A 244 -27.20 -2.26 -13.38
CA ASP A 244 -26.66 -1.06 -14.04
C ASP A 244 -25.30 -1.30 -14.70
N ALA A 245 -24.44 -2.15 -14.11
CA ALA A 245 -23.19 -2.57 -14.74
C ALA A 245 -23.42 -3.35 -16.04
N VAL A 246 -24.41 -4.25 -16.06
CA VAL A 246 -24.84 -4.99 -17.27
C VAL A 246 -25.42 -4.05 -18.32
N ARG A 247 -26.23 -3.07 -17.91
CA ARG A 247 -26.83 -2.07 -18.80
C ARG A 247 -25.78 -1.15 -19.43
N LYS A 248 -24.78 -0.69 -18.66
CA LYS A 248 -23.64 0.09 -19.20
C LYS A 248 -22.79 -0.70 -20.19
N ARG A 249 -22.56 -2.00 -19.97
CA ARG A 249 -21.85 -2.86 -20.94
C ARG A 249 -22.63 -3.04 -22.25
N ARG A 250 -23.96 -3.19 -22.20
CA ARG A 250 -24.81 -3.20 -23.41
C ARG A 250 -24.83 -1.85 -24.14
N GLY A 251 -24.79 -0.73 -23.41
CA GLY A 251 -24.71 0.60 -23.99
C GLY A 251 -23.38 0.90 -24.71
N SER A 252 -22.24 0.53 -24.11
CA SER A 252 -20.92 0.71 -24.75
C SER A 252 -20.67 -0.23 -25.93
N GLY A 253 -21.22 -1.45 -25.92
CA GLY A 253 -21.16 -2.35 -27.07
C GLY A 253 -21.87 -1.78 -28.32
N GLY A 254 -22.97 -1.06 -28.13
CA GLY A 254 -23.68 -0.37 -29.21
C GLY A 254 -22.95 0.86 -29.75
N PHE A 255 -22.13 1.53 -28.93
CA PHE A 255 -21.38 2.72 -29.34
C PHE A 255 -20.14 2.36 -30.16
N ILE A 256 -19.48 1.23 -29.85
CA ILE A 256 -18.33 0.73 -30.62
C ILE A 256 -18.78 0.21 -32.00
N LEU A 257 -19.93 -0.46 -32.08
CA LEU A 257 -20.50 -0.93 -33.36
C LEU A 257 -21.04 0.21 -34.25
N ARG A 258 -21.45 1.36 -33.69
CA ARG A 258 -21.85 2.53 -34.50
C ARG A 258 -20.66 3.32 -35.06
N LYS A 259 -19.52 3.37 -34.36
CA LYS A 259 -18.30 4.03 -34.88
C LYS A 259 -17.64 3.26 -36.04
N ALA A 260 -17.83 1.94 -36.12
CA ALA A 260 -17.32 1.13 -37.23
C ALA A 260 -18.12 1.31 -38.53
N ARG A 261 -19.38 1.74 -38.48
CA ARG A 261 -20.25 1.94 -39.67
C ARG A 261 -20.04 3.29 -40.37
N TRP A 262 -19.33 4.25 -39.76
CA TRP A 262 -19.05 5.58 -40.33
C TRP A 262 -17.64 5.74 -40.89
N ARG A 263 -16.88 4.65 -41.01
CA ARG A 263 -15.55 4.61 -41.65
C ARG A 263 -15.48 3.50 -42.72
N GLY A 264 -16.53 3.39 -43.52
CA GLY A 264 -16.59 2.56 -44.73
C GLY A 264 -17.08 3.41 -45.87
#